data_AF-I7ZI02-F1
#
_entry.id   AF-I7ZI02-F1
#
_cell.length_a   1.000
_cell.length_b   1.000
_cell.length_c   1.000
_cell.angle_alpha   90.00
_cell.angle_beta   90.00
_cell.angle_gamma   90.00
#
_symmetry.space_group_name_H-M   'P 1'
#
loop_
_entity.id
_entity.type
_entity.pdbx_description
1 polymer ?
#
loop_
_entity_poly.entity_id
_entity_poly.type
_entity_poly.pdbx_seq_one_letter_code
_entity_poly.pdbx_strand_id
1 'polypeptide(L)'
;MESSCLCRRTAASRGFTLIELIASMLIVAILTLLALPAYSGYIARSKLRAAQNDLIALSLNLENYYQQQLTYPSATAGTAQTQTTLPGWAPAQATDFSFQIQSASASAYSLKATGTGNGVSGYAITLDSGNTRQLTSPSGAVSAW
;
A
#
# COMPACT_ATOMS: atom_id res chain seq x y z
N MET A 1 -50.87 -36.78 48.09
CA MET A 1 -50.02 -36.70 46.88
C MET A 1 -50.63 -35.62 45.98
N GLU A 2 -50.39 -34.36 46.28
CA GLU A 2 -50.82 -33.24 45.46
C GLU A 2 -49.63 -32.81 44.61
N SER A 3 -49.70 -33.16 43.33
CA SER A 3 -48.70 -32.80 42.33
C SER A 3 -48.88 -31.33 41.96
N SER A 4 -48.08 -30.45 42.56
CA SER A 4 -47.98 -29.04 42.18
C SER A 4 -47.38 -28.93 40.78
N CYS A 5 -48.22 -28.66 39.77
CA CYS A 5 -47.79 -28.44 38.40
C CYS A 5 -47.21 -27.01 38.29
N LEU A 6 -45.88 -26.91 38.21
CA LEU A 6 -45.16 -25.66 37.99
C LEU A 6 -45.46 -25.14 36.56
N CYS A 7 -46.23 -24.06 36.45
CA CYS A 7 -46.41 -23.33 35.20
C CYS A 7 -45.12 -22.58 34.85
N ARG A 8 -44.31 -23.15 33.96
CA ARG A 8 -43.10 -22.53 33.42
C ARG A 8 -43.50 -21.39 32.48
N ARG A 9 -43.33 -20.14 32.94
CA ARG A 9 -43.48 -18.96 32.07
C ARG A 9 -42.38 -18.99 31.00
N THR A 10 -42.73 -19.37 29.78
CA THR A 10 -41.88 -19.16 28.61
C THR A 10 -41.84 -17.66 28.32
N ALA A 11 -40.66 -17.05 28.46
CA ALA A 11 -40.46 -15.67 28.01
C ALA A 11 -40.69 -15.65 26.49
N ALA A 12 -41.69 -14.89 26.04
CA ALA A 12 -41.96 -14.73 24.63
C ALA A 12 -40.75 -14.07 23.96
N SER A 13 -40.13 -14.77 23.01
CA SER A 13 -39.07 -14.22 22.16
C SER A 13 -39.65 -13.02 21.40
N ARG A 14 -39.22 -11.82 21.78
CA ARG A 14 -39.55 -10.60 21.05
C ARG A 14 -38.77 -10.59 19.74
N GLY A 15 -39.49 -10.66 18.62
CA GLY A 15 -38.90 -10.51 17.28
C GLY A 15 -38.66 -9.03 16.95
N PHE A 16 -37.75 -8.77 16.01
CA PHE A 16 -37.55 -7.44 15.45
C PHE A 16 -38.76 -7.00 14.61
N THR A 17 -39.14 -5.75 14.74
CA THR A 17 -40.17 -5.15 13.89
C THR A 17 -39.60 -4.74 12.53
N LEU A 18 -40.46 -4.70 11.50
CA LEU A 18 -40.06 -4.27 10.17
C LEU A 18 -39.53 -2.82 10.17
N ILE A 19 -40.10 -1.96 11.02
CA ILE A 19 -39.67 -0.57 11.14
C ILE A 19 -38.27 -0.43 11.77
N GLU A 20 -37.91 -1.28 12.74
CA GLU A 20 -36.56 -1.30 13.32
C GLU A 20 -35.50 -1.71 12.29
N LEU A 21 -35.86 -2.64 11.41
CA LEU A 21 -34.96 -3.10 10.34
C LEU A 21 -34.73 -1.99 9.31
N ILE A 22 -35.78 -1.25 8.93
CA ILE A 22 -35.65 -0.10 8.03
C ILE A 22 -34.83 1.02 8.69
N ALA A 23 -35.11 1.35 9.96
CA ALA A 23 -34.34 2.37 10.68
C ALA A 23 -32.85 1.99 10.80
N SER A 24 -32.55 0.72 11.07
CA SER A 24 -31.17 0.22 11.16
C SER A 24 -30.45 0.29 9.80
N MET A 25 -31.12 -0.11 8.71
CA MET A 25 -30.55 0.00 7.36
C MET A 25 -30.29 1.45 6.96
N LEU A 26 -31.15 2.38 7.37
CA LEU A 26 -30.97 3.81 7.12
C LEU A 26 -29.72 4.36 7.81
N ILE A 27 -29.47 3.97 9.07
CA ILE A 27 -28.26 4.35 9.80
C ILE A 27 -27.03 3.77 9.10
N VAL A 28 -27.05 2.47 8.76
CA VAL A 28 -25.93 1.83 8.06
C VAL A 28 -25.65 2.55 6.74
N ALA A 29 -26.66 2.85 5.93
CA ALA A 29 -26.51 3.54 4.65
C ALA A 29 -25.81 4.90 4.78
N ILE A 30 -26.16 5.70 5.80
CA ILE A 30 -25.52 6.99 6.07
C ILE A 30 -24.05 6.79 6.47
N LEU A 31 -23.76 5.79 7.31
CA LEU A 31 -22.39 5.50 7.75
C LEU A 31 -21.52 5.02 6.59
N THR A 32 -22.03 4.18 5.69
CA THR A 32 -21.25 3.68 4.54
C THR A 32 -20.83 4.80 3.61
N LEU A 33 -21.69 5.81 3.43
CA LEU A 33 -21.43 6.95 2.56
C LEU A 33 -20.22 7.77 3.04
N LEU A 34 -20.02 7.88 4.35
CA LEU A 34 -18.86 8.57 4.94
C LEU A 34 -17.61 7.67 5.00
N ALA A 35 -17.78 6.36 5.19
CA ALA A 35 -16.68 5.42 5.39
C ALA A 35 -15.86 5.14 4.11
N LEU A 36 -16.52 5.05 2.95
CA LEU A 36 -15.86 4.67 1.69
C LEU A 36 -14.71 5.61 1.25
N PRO A 37 -14.86 6.94 1.20
CA PRO A 37 -13.78 7.82 0.75
C PRO A 37 -12.58 7.84 1.70
N ALA A 38 -12.80 7.62 3.00
CA ALA A 38 -11.71 7.58 3.98
C ALA A 38 -10.81 6.34 3.81
N TYR A 39 -11.39 5.21 3.43
CA TYR A 39 -10.67 3.94 3.28
C TYR A 39 -9.71 3.93 2.07
N SER A 40 -10.10 4.54 0.95
CA SER A 40 -9.26 4.57 -0.26
C SER A 40 -7.93 5.29 -0.02
N GLY A 41 -7.95 6.39 0.74
CA GLY A 41 -6.74 7.12 1.13
C GLY A 41 -5.84 6.33 2.06
N TYR A 42 -6.38 5.49 2.94
CA TYR A 42 -5.60 4.60 3.79
C TYR A 42 -4.84 3.55 2.96
N ILE A 43 -5.53 2.90 2.02
CA ILE A 43 -4.92 1.90 1.14
C ILE A 43 -3.82 2.52 0.27
N ALA A 44 -4.05 3.71 -0.31
CA ALA A 44 -3.04 4.43 -1.07
C ALA A 44 -1.76 4.70 -0.25
N ARG A 45 -1.92 5.20 0.99
CA ARG A 45 -0.78 5.40 1.91
C ARG A 45 -0.06 4.11 2.28
N SER A 46 -0.81 3.02 2.46
CA SER A 46 -0.22 1.70 2.71
C SER A 46 0.62 1.22 1.53
N LYS A 47 0.12 1.36 0.30
CA LYS A 47 0.86 1.01 -0.92
C LYS A 47 2.11 1.86 -1.10
N LEU A 48 2.02 3.18 -0.85
CA LEU A 48 3.18 4.08 -0.90
C LEU A 48 4.28 3.66 0.09
N ARG A 49 3.91 3.32 1.33
CA ARG A 49 4.88 2.81 2.32
C ARG A 49 5.50 1.49 1.92
N ALA A 50 4.72 0.58 1.33
CA ALA A 50 5.25 -0.66 0.80
C ALA A 50 6.25 -0.43 -0.35
N ALA A 51 5.94 0.49 -1.28
CA ALA A 51 6.84 0.85 -2.38
C ALA A 51 8.11 1.58 -1.89
N GLN A 52 8.02 2.39 -0.83
CA GLN A 52 9.18 2.97 -0.14
C GLN A 52 10.12 1.88 0.39
N ASN A 53 9.56 0.86 1.04
CA ASN A 53 10.34 -0.28 1.53
C ASN A 53 10.97 -1.09 0.38
N ASP A 54 10.25 -1.28 -0.73
CA ASP A 54 10.77 -1.94 -1.93
C ASP A 54 11.97 -1.17 -2.54
N LEU A 55 11.93 0.17 -2.53
CA LEU A 55 13.06 1.02 -2.94
C LEU A 55 14.26 0.92 -1.99
N ILE A 56 14.03 0.86 -0.68
CA ILE A 56 15.11 0.63 0.29
C ILE A 56 15.74 -0.74 0.02
N ALA A 57 14.94 -1.79 -0.19
CA ALA A 57 15.45 -3.11 -0.53
C ALA A 57 16.23 -3.10 -1.86
N LEU A 58 15.80 -2.32 -2.84
CA LEU A 58 16.52 -2.13 -4.11
C LEU A 58 17.88 -1.47 -3.88
N SER A 59 17.93 -0.41 -3.05
CA SER A 59 19.20 0.26 -2.71
C SER A 59 20.20 -0.70 -2.05
N LEU A 60 19.75 -1.53 -1.11
CA LEU A 60 20.61 -2.53 -0.47
C LEU A 60 21.17 -3.55 -1.48
N ASN A 61 20.36 -3.95 -2.47
CA ASN A 61 20.83 -4.84 -3.54
C ASN A 61 21.84 -4.14 -4.47
N LEU A 62 21.67 -2.84 -4.72
CA LEU A 62 22.66 -2.05 -5.45
C LEU A 62 23.97 -1.91 -4.70
N GLU A 63 23.93 -1.69 -3.38
CA GLU A 63 25.15 -1.65 -2.56
C GLU A 63 25.86 -3.00 -2.61
N ASN A 64 25.14 -4.12 -2.49
CA ASN A 64 25.72 -5.46 -2.62
C ASN A 64 26.35 -5.69 -4.01
N TYR A 65 25.72 -5.19 -5.07
CA TYR A 65 26.29 -5.23 -6.42
C TYR A 65 27.58 -4.42 -6.51
N TYR A 66 27.60 -3.22 -5.93
CA TYR A 66 28.77 -2.36 -5.89
C TYR A 66 29.95 -3.02 -5.16
N GLN A 67 29.71 -3.72 -4.05
CA GLN A 67 30.77 -4.45 -3.34
C GLN A 67 31.41 -5.56 -4.19
N GLN A 68 30.70 -6.11 -5.18
CA GLN A 68 31.19 -7.18 -6.04
C GLN A 68 31.84 -6.66 -7.32
N GLN A 69 31.29 -5.61 -7.91
CA GLN A 69 31.69 -5.13 -9.24
C GLN A 69 32.43 -3.78 -9.21
N LEU A 70 32.46 -3.11 -8.05
CA LEU A 70 33.04 -1.77 -7.85
C LEU A 70 32.46 -0.68 -8.76
N THR A 71 31.29 -0.94 -9.33
CA THR A 71 30.50 -0.02 -10.15
C THR A 71 29.02 -0.32 -9.94
N TYR A 72 28.16 0.68 -10.05
CA TYR A 72 26.72 0.44 -10.15
C TYR A 72 26.36 -0.04 -11.57
N PRO A 73 25.27 -0.82 -11.71
CA PRO A 73 24.77 -1.24 -13.01
C PRO A 73 24.20 -0.05 -13.78
N SER A 74 24.03 -0.20 -15.09
CA SER A 74 23.38 0.80 -15.94
C SER A 74 21.94 1.10 -15.51
N ALA A 75 21.45 2.29 -15.87
CA ALA A 75 20.05 2.64 -15.73
C ALA A 75 19.13 1.61 -16.40
N THR A 76 17.93 1.43 -15.83
CA THR A 76 16.92 0.47 -16.29
C THR A 76 15.61 1.18 -16.60
N ALA A 77 14.77 0.57 -17.43
CA ALA A 77 13.41 1.04 -17.71
C ALA A 77 12.39 0.06 -17.12
N GLY A 78 11.89 0.40 -15.94
CA GLY A 78 10.85 -0.35 -15.23
C GLY A 78 11.29 -1.65 -14.55
N THR A 79 10.32 -2.28 -13.90
CA THR A 79 10.57 -3.34 -12.91
C THR A 79 11.23 -4.57 -13.53
N ALA A 80 10.77 -5.02 -14.70
CA ALA A 80 11.29 -6.23 -15.34
C ALA A 80 12.79 -6.12 -15.66
N GLN A 81 13.23 -5.00 -16.25
CA GLN A 81 14.64 -4.78 -16.51
C GLN A 81 15.45 -4.68 -15.22
N THR A 82 14.93 -4.00 -14.20
CA THR A 82 15.58 -3.91 -12.89
C THR A 82 15.78 -5.29 -12.25
N GLN A 83 14.80 -6.19 -12.36
CA GLN A 83 14.92 -7.58 -11.87
C GLN A 83 15.91 -8.40 -12.70
N THR A 84 16.03 -8.17 -14.02
CA THR A 84 17.08 -8.84 -14.81
C THR A 84 18.49 -8.40 -14.41
N THR A 85 18.66 -7.12 -14.05
CA THR A 85 19.94 -6.56 -13.59
C THR A 85 20.27 -7.01 -12.17
N LEU A 86 19.26 -7.11 -11.30
CA LEU A 86 19.38 -7.49 -9.89
C LEU A 86 18.42 -8.64 -9.58
N PRO A 87 18.78 -9.89 -9.93
CA PRO A 87 17.88 -11.05 -9.79
C PRO A 87 17.56 -11.42 -8.34
N GLY A 88 18.36 -10.96 -7.37
CA GLY A 88 18.10 -11.13 -5.94
C GLY A 88 17.04 -10.19 -5.37
N TRP A 89 16.55 -9.23 -6.17
CA TRP A 89 15.56 -8.25 -5.75
C TRP A 89 14.21 -8.49 -6.43
N ALA A 90 13.14 -8.50 -5.63
CA ALA A 90 11.78 -8.60 -6.11
C ALA A 90 10.86 -7.69 -5.28
N PRO A 91 10.18 -6.70 -5.89
CA PRO A 91 9.31 -5.79 -5.16
C PRO A 91 7.95 -6.42 -4.82
N ALA A 92 7.43 -6.13 -3.64
CA ALA A 92 6.09 -6.54 -3.23
C ALA A 92 4.98 -5.77 -3.95
N GLN A 93 5.26 -4.54 -4.41
CA GLN A 93 4.29 -3.67 -5.08
C GLN A 93 4.43 -3.61 -6.61
N ALA A 94 4.95 -4.66 -7.25
CA ALA A 94 5.17 -4.71 -8.70
C ALA A 94 3.90 -4.46 -9.56
N THR A 95 2.71 -4.70 -8.98
CA THR A 95 1.40 -4.49 -9.64
C THR A 95 0.96 -3.03 -9.66
N ASP A 96 1.35 -2.26 -8.64
CA ASP A 96 0.89 -0.88 -8.43
C ASP A 96 2.00 0.15 -8.68
N PHE A 97 3.26 -0.29 -8.72
CA PHE A 97 4.44 0.55 -8.94
C PHE A 97 5.39 -0.07 -9.97
N SER A 98 5.91 0.80 -10.84
CA SER A 98 7.05 0.49 -11.71
C SER A 98 8.32 1.04 -11.08
N PHE A 99 9.31 0.18 -10.88
CA PHE A 99 10.57 0.50 -10.22
C PHE A 99 11.72 0.50 -11.23
N GLN A 100 12.60 1.49 -11.13
CA GLN A 100 13.72 1.61 -12.04
C GLN A 100 14.94 2.25 -11.39
N ILE A 101 16.11 1.91 -11.95
CA ILE A 101 17.34 2.65 -11.75
C ILE A 101 17.28 3.83 -12.73
N GLN A 102 16.88 4.99 -12.23
CA GLN A 102 16.65 6.18 -13.05
C GLN A 102 17.96 6.71 -13.64
N SER A 103 19.02 6.72 -12.84
CA SER A 103 20.37 7.04 -13.27
C SER A 103 21.38 6.28 -12.43
N ALA A 104 22.52 5.94 -13.04
CA ALA A 104 23.63 5.30 -12.37
C ALA A 104 24.94 5.73 -13.02
N SER A 105 25.98 5.80 -12.19
CA SER A 105 27.36 6.09 -12.55
C SER A 105 28.28 5.11 -11.79
N ALA A 106 29.60 5.25 -11.92
CA ALA A 106 30.52 4.40 -11.18
C ALA A 106 30.34 4.51 -9.65
N SER A 107 29.91 5.67 -9.11
CA SER A 107 29.88 5.91 -7.66
C SER A 107 28.58 6.50 -7.10
N ALA A 108 27.56 6.71 -7.94
CA ALA A 108 26.27 7.24 -7.51
C ALA A 108 25.11 6.66 -8.33
N TYR A 109 23.93 6.60 -7.72
CA TYR A 109 22.68 6.18 -8.36
C TYR A 109 21.47 7.00 -7.89
N SER A 110 20.43 6.98 -8.70
CA SER A 110 19.09 7.44 -8.37
C SER A 110 18.09 6.34 -8.71
N LEU A 111 17.27 5.98 -7.74
CA LEU A 111 16.15 5.04 -7.90
C LEU A 111 14.84 5.80 -8.00
N LYS A 112 13.90 5.23 -8.76
CA LYS A 112 12.55 5.78 -8.89
C LYS A 112 11.50 4.67 -8.88
N ALA A 113 10.48 4.84 -8.06
CA ALA A 113 9.23 4.10 -8.15
C ALA A 113 8.12 5.04 -8.66
N THR A 114 7.42 4.63 -9.71
CA THR A 114 6.30 5.41 -10.28
C THR A 114 5.01 4.63 -10.05
N GLY A 115 4.03 5.25 -9.38
CA GLY A 115 2.73 4.65 -9.14
C GLY A 115 1.93 4.57 -10.43
N THR A 116 1.54 3.35 -10.80
CA THR A 116 0.72 3.03 -11.98
C THR A 116 -0.65 2.49 -11.59
N GLY A 117 -0.79 2.00 -10.35
CA GLY A 117 -2.00 1.37 -9.84
C GLY A 117 -3.07 2.34 -9.33
N ASN A 118 -4.25 1.79 -9.07
CA ASN A 118 -5.38 2.53 -8.52
C ASN A 118 -5.06 3.12 -7.14
N GLY A 119 -5.35 4.41 -6.97
CA GLY A 119 -5.10 5.15 -5.72
C GLY A 119 -3.67 5.68 -5.57
N VAL A 120 -2.74 5.25 -6.43
CA VAL A 120 -1.32 5.70 -6.39
C VAL A 120 -0.83 6.25 -7.74
N SER A 121 -1.67 6.25 -8.77
CA SER A 121 -1.34 6.86 -10.06
C SER A 121 -0.91 8.31 -9.91
N GLY A 122 0.20 8.66 -10.56
CA GLY A 122 0.79 10.01 -10.52
C GLY A 122 1.70 10.28 -9.32
N TYR A 123 1.79 9.37 -8.34
CA TYR A 123 2.83 9.45 -7.32
C TYR A 123 4.17 8.97 -7.87
N ALA A 124 5.25 9.64 -7.48
CA ALA A 124 6.61 9.17 -7.71
C ALA A 124 7.40 9.20 -6.41
N ILE A 125 8.22 8.17 -6.18
CA ILE A 125 9.07 8.03 -5.01
C ILE A 125 10.51 7.91 -5.51
N THR A 126 11.42 8.70 -4.97
CA THR A 126 12.84 8.64 -5.31
C THR A 126 13.70 8.40 -4.08
N LEU A 127 14.80 7.70 -4.30
CA LEU A 127 15.86 7.43 -3.33
C LEU A 127 17.20 7.49 -4.08
N ASP A 128 18.16 8.28 -3.60
CA ASP A 128 19.50 8.35 -4.17
C ASP A 128 20.57 7.73 -3.26
N SER A 129 21.79 7.56 -3.79
CA SER A 129 22.95 7.06 -3.03
C SER A 129 23.42 7.99 -1.90
N GLY A 130 22.92 9.23 -1.86
CA GLY A 130 23.10 10.16 -0.74
C GLY A 130 22.02 10.04 0.34
N ASN A 131 21.11 9.06 0.21
CA ASN A 131 19.95 8.85 1.07
C ASN A 131 18.94 10.02 1.05
N THR A 132 18.90 10.82 -0.02
CA THR A 132 17.81 11.77 -0.25
C THR A 132 16.56 10.98 -0.64
N ARG A 133 15.50 11.14 0.15
CA ARG A 133 14.22 10.44 0.00
C ARG A 133 13.14 11.45 -0.34
N GLN A 134 12.51 11.32 -1.49
CA GLN A 134 11.44 12.23 -1.89
C GLN A 134 10.22 11.48 -2.40
N LEU A 135 9.05 12.02 -2.07
CA LEU A 135 7.75 11.60 -2.56
C LEU A 135 7.13 12.81 -3.26
N THR A 136 6.89 12.65 -4.55
CA THR A 136 6.18 13.60 -5.39
C THR A 136 4.76 13.13 -5.54
N SER A 137 3.82 13.98 -5.13
CA SER A 137 2.39 13.74 -5.28
C SER A 137 1.89 14.07 -6.69
N PRO A 138 0.67 13.64 -7.07
CA PRO A 138 0.09 13.97 -8.38
C PRO A 138 -0.10 15.48 -8.64
N SER A 139 -0.19 16.30 -7.57
CA SER A 139 -0.24 17.76 -7.68
C SER A 139 1.14 18.41 -7.89
N GLY A 140 2.20 17.61 -7.93
CA GLY A 140 3.59 18.07 -8.03
C GLY A 140 4.21 18.48 -6.70
N ALA A 141 3.48 18.42 -5.58
CA ALA A 141 4.06 18.71 -4.27
C ALA A 141 5.08 17.61 -3.90
N VAL A 142 6.28 18.05 -3.48
CA VAL A 142 7.39 17.18 -3.08
C VAL A 142 7.53 17.21 -1.57
N SER A 143 7.70 16.04 -0.96
CA SER A 143 7.89 15.87 0.48
C SER A 143 8.97 14.83 0.76
N ALA A 144 9.69 14.98 1.87
CA ALA A 144 10.59 13.94 2.37
C ALA A 144 9.78 12.83 3.07
N TRP A 145 10.34 11.62 3.10
CA TRP A 145 9.74 10.45 3.74
C TRP A 145 10.79 9.56 4.40
#